data_AF-A0A359KHN4-F1
#
_entry.id   AF-A0A359KHN4-F1
#
_cell.length_a   1.000
_cell.length_b   1.000
_cell.length_c   1.000
_cell.angle_alpha   90.00
_cell.angle_beta   90.00
_cell.angle_gamma   90.00
#
_symmetry.space_group_name_H-M   'P 1'
#
loop_
_entity.id
_entity.type
_entity.pdbx_description
1 polymer ?
#
loop_
_entity_poly.entity_id
_entity_poly.type
_entity_poly.pdbx_seq_one_letter_code
_entity_poly.pdbx_strand_id
1 'polypeptide(L)'
;QERLGVARNVLAARLKSLVHHGVLEPRPYSQRPPRNEYVLTAKGKDLYGVLVTLHAWGEKHVYGDEPSGIVLRHKTCGHDLKPRIACGCCNEMVRPREVEVVFTENRPTVGEVMPAKDEAA
;
A
#
# COMPACT_ATOMS: atom_id res chain seq x y z
N GLN A 1 -12.22 12.86 11.20
CA GLN A 1 -12.14 11.38 11.22
C GLN A 1 -13.41 10.69 10.72
N GLU A 2 -14.52 11.41 10.50
CA GLU A 2 -15.82 10.86 10.05
C GLU A 2 -15.82 10.29 8.62
N ARG A 3 -14.91 10.76 7.74
CA ARG A 3 -14.86 10.36 6.33
C ARG A 3 -14.63 8.87 6.05
N LEU A 4 -14.12 8.10 7.01
CA LEU A 4 -13.77 6.70 6.79
C LEU A 4 -14.84 5.70 7.26
N GLY A 5 -15.84 6.13 8.03
CA GLY A 5 -16.86 5.22 8.57
C GLY A 5 -16.33 4.15 9.54
N VAL A 6 -15.08 4.26 10.01
CA VAL A 6 -14.43 3.29 10.91
C VAL A 6 -14.51 3.78 12.36
N ALA A 7 -14.77 2.85 13.29
CA ALA A 7 -14.76 3.12 14.72
C ALA A 7 -13.40 3.70 15.18
N ARG A 8 -13.42 4.67 16.10
CA ARG A 8 -12.22 5.42 16.52
C ARG A 8 -11.10 4.52 17.05
N ASN A 9 -11.45 3.51 17.84
CA ASN A 9 -10.50 2.53 18.39
C ASN A 9 -9.82 1.70 17.29
N VAL A 10 -10.58 1.24 16.28
CA VAL A 10 -10.04 0.50 15.14
C VAL A 10 -9.11 1.37 14.32
N LEU A 11 -9.50 2.62 14.04
CA LEU A 11 -8.65 3.56 13.31
C LEU A 11 -7.33 3.83 14.05
N ALA A 12 -7.40 4.08 15.36
CA ALA A 12 -6.21 4.29 16.19
C ALA A 12 -5.28 3.07 16.17
N ALA A 13 -5.83 1.85 16.28
CA ALA A 13 -5.05 0.62 16.21
C ALA A 13 -4.36 0.44 14.84
N ARG A 14 -5.06 0.73 13.73
CA ARG A 14 -4.48 0.66 12.37
C ARG A 14 -3.38 1.69 12.17
N LEU A 15 -3.58 2.93 12.61
CA LEU A 15 -2.56 3.98 12.52
C LEU A 15 -1.31 3.61 13.34
N LYS A 16 -1.49 3.11 14.57
CA LYS A 16 -0.38 2.63 15.41
C LYS A 16 0.40 1.50 14.71
N SER A 17 -0.31 0.55 14.09
CA SER A 17 0.32 -0.54 13.32
C SER A 17 1.10 -0.02 12.11
N LEU A 18 0.54 0.92 11.34
CA LEU A 18 1.22 1.51 10.19
C LEU A 18 2.47 2.31 10.59
N VAL A 19 2.41 3.01 11.73
CA VAL A 19 3.59 3.69 12.30
C VAL A 19 4.65 2.69 12.75
N HIS A 20 4.23 1.66 13.49
CA HIS A 20 5.13 0.61 13.96
C HIS A 20 5.86 -0.09 12.79
N HIS A 21 5.17 -0.33 11.68
CA HIS A 21 5.78 -0.91 10.47
C HIS A 21 6.55 0.11 9.61
N GLY A 22 6.67 1.37 10.03
CA GLY A 22 7.38 2.43 9.33
C GLY A 22 6.73 2.86 8.02
N VAL A 23 5.44 2.60 7.84
CA VAL A 23 4.66 3.04 6.66
C VAL A 23 4.23 4.49 6.82
N LEU A 24 3.91 4.89 8.05
CA LEU A 24 3.56 6.25 8.43
C LEU A 24 4.52 6.76 9.51
N GLU A 25 4.67 8.06 9.60
CA GLU A 25 5.31 8.73 10.73
C GLU A 25 4.37 9.81 11.31
N PRO A 26 4.26 9.94 12.63
CA PRO A 26 3.51 11.02 13.25
C PRO A 26 4.33 12.31 13.23
N ARG A 27 3.74 13.39 12.69
CA ARG A 27 4.34 14.72 12.66
C ARG A 27 3.48 15.70 13.44
N PRO A 28 4.02 16.42 14.44
CA PRO A 28 3.27 17.50 15.09
C PRO A 28 2.93 18.59 14.08
N TYR A 29 1.65 18.96 13.98
CA TYR A 29 1.18 20.08 13.16
C TYR A 29 0.48 21.18 13.96
N SER A 30 0.17 20.91 15.23
CA SER A 30 -0.28 21.92 16.19
C SER A 30 0.27 21.61 17.56
N GLN A 31 0.77 22.63 18.26
CA GLN A 31 1.23 22.52 19.64
C GLN A 31 0.14 22.88 20.66
N ARG A 32 -0.91 23.61 20.24
CA ARG A 32 -2.00 24.07 21.11
C ARG A 32 -3.34 24.12 20.34
N PRO A 33 -4.20 23.10 20.45
CA PRO A 33 -4.00 21.83 21.15
C PRO A 33 -2.96 20.94 20.44
N PRO A 34 -2.21 20.07 21.16
CA PRO A 34 -1.30 19.10 20.55
C PRO A 34 -2.04 18.22 19.54
N ARG A 35 -1.61 18.23 18.28
CA ARG A 35 -2.15 17.37 17.23
C ARG A 35 -1.04 16.89 16.30
N ASN A 36 -1.12 15.61 15.95
CA ASN A 36 -0.24 14.97 14.99
C ASN A 36 -0.99 14.67 13.69
N GLU A 37 -0.32 14.90 12.57
CA GLU A 37 -0.68 14.36 11.28
C GLU A 37 0.13 13.09 11.05
N TYR A 38 -0.39 12.18 10.23
CA TYR A 38 0.31 10.95 9.86
C TYR A 38 0.71 11.08 8.41
N VAL A 39 2.01 11.14 8.14
CA VAL A 39 2.55 11.31 6.78
C VAL A 39 3.21 10.04 6.30
N LEU A 40 3.18 9.80 4.98
CA LEU A 40 3.82 8.63 4.38
C LEU A 40 5.33 8.77 4.41
N THR A 41 6.00 7.73 4.90
CA THR A 41 7.45 7.54 4.77
C THR A 41 7.81 7.15 3.33
N ALA A 42 9.10 7.00 3.01
CA ALA A 42 9.53 6.41 1.74
C ALA A 42 8.90 5.02 1.52
N LYS A 43 9.01 4.14 2.52
CA LYS A 43 8.38 2.81 2.53
C LYS A 43 6.87 2.86 2.29
N GLY A 44 6.19 3.85 2.86
CA GLY A 44 4.75 4.03 2.64
C GLY A 44 4.39 4.52 1.24
N LYS A 45 5.22 5.37 0.63
CA LYS A 45 5.02 5.81 -0.76
C LYS A 45 5.20 4.66 -1.75
N ASP A 46 6.14 3.76 -1.49
CA ASP A 46 6.41 2.60 -2.34
C ASP A 46 5.23 1.60 -2.41
N LEU A 47 4.29 1.66 -1.45
CA LEU A 47 3.05 0.87 -1.48
C LEU A 47 2.06 1.30 -2.56
N TYR A 48 2.26 2.44 -3.22
CA TYR A 48 1.34 2.94 -4.24
C TYR A 48 1.03 1.90 -5.32
N GLY A 49 2.05 1.24 -5.89
CA GLY A 49 1.86 0.23 -6.94
C GLY A 49 1.04 -0.98 -6.46
N VAL A 50 1.24 -1.39 -5.21
CA VAL A 50 0.48 -2.49 -4.58
C VAL A 50 -0.98 -2.10 -4.44
N LEU A 51 -1.26 -0.91 -3.91
CA LEU A 51 -2.63 -0.43 -3.69
C LEU A 51 -3.40 -0.23 -5.00
N VAL A 52 -2.76 0.32 -6.03
CA VAL A 52 -3.39 0.48 -7.36
C VAL A 52 -3.74 -0.88 -7.97
N THR A 53 -2.82 -1.85 -7.87
CA THR A 53 -3.05 -3.20 -8.40
C THR A 53 -4.15 -3.93 -7.63
N LEU A 54 -4.16 -3.81 -6.30
CA LEU A 54 -5.20 -4.38 -5.43
C LEU A 54 -6.57 -3.75 -5.72
N HIS A 55 -6.64 -2.44 -5.93
CA HIS A 55 -7.87 -1.77 -6.33
C HIS A 55 -8.41 -2.33 -7.66
N ALA A 56 -7.56 -2.47 -8.68
CA ALA A 56 -7.99 -3.03 -9.97
C ALA A 56 -8.46 -4.49 -9.87
N TRP A 57 -7.87 -5.28 -8.96
CA TRP A 57 -8.40 -6.61 -8.63
C TRP A 57 -9.78 -6.51 -7.97
N GLY A 58 -9.96 -5.59 -7.03
CA GLY A 58 -11.24 -5.33 -6.35
C GLY A 58 -12.35 -4.89 -7.30
N GLU A 59 -12.07 -3.97 -8.23
CA GLU A 59 -12.99 -3.59 -9.30
C GLU A 59 -13.53 -4.82 -10.02
N LYS A 60 -12.62 -5.70 -10.45
CA LYS A 60 -12.97 -6.86 -11.27
C LYS A 60 -13.71 -7.96 -10.49
N HIS A 61 -13.33 -8.19 -9.23
CA HIS A 61 -13.73 -9.40 -8.51
C HIS A 61 -14.67 -9.16 -7.33
N VAL A 62 -14.69 -7.95 -6.76
CA VAL A 62 -15.57 -7.59 -5.63
C VAL A 62 -16.79 -6.86 -6.14
N TYR A 63 -16.60 -5.87 -7.02
CA TYR A 63 -17.70 -5.08 -7.57
C TYR A 63 -18.26 -5.67 -8.87
N GLY A 64 -17.41 -6.28 -9.70
CA GLY A 64 -17.85 -6.93 -10.93
C GLY A 64 -18.37 -5.89 -11.93
N ASP A 65 -19.67 -5.97 -12.24
CA ASP A 65 -20.34 -5.01 -13.13
C ASP A 65 -20.84 -3.76 -12.38
N GLU A 66 -20.90 -3.80 -11.05
CA GLU A 66 -21.29 -2.64 -10.24
C GLU A 66 -20.12 -1.64 -10.12
N PRO A 67 -20.40 -0.32 -10.03
CA PRO A 67 -19.35 0.67 -9.84
C PRO A 67 -18.85 0.68 -8.39
N SER A 68 -17.53 0.67 -8.20
CA SER A 68 -16.94 0.80 -6.85
C SER A 68 -17.07 2.19 -6.21
N GLY A 69 -17.46 3.19 -7.00
CA GLY A 69 -17.46 4.60 -6.61
C GLY A 69 -16.08 5.26 -6.60
N ILE A 70 -15.01 4.55 -6.99
CA ILE A 70 -13.65 5.08 -7.06
C ILE A 70 -13.06 4.77 -8.45
N VAL A 71 -12.78 5.80 -9.24
CA VAL A 71 -12.11 5.65 -10.54
C VAL A 71 -10.72 6.26 -10.49
N LEU A 72 -9.70 5.43 -10.70
CA LEU A 72 -8.34 5.91 -10.89
C LEU A 72 -8.19 6.37 -12.34
N ARG A 73 -7.85 7.64 -12.57
CA ARG A 73 -7.66 8.21 -13.92
C ARG A 73 -6.21 8.60 -14.15
N HIS A 74 -5.64 8.19 -15.28
CA HIS A 74 -4.31 8.63 -15.66
C HIS A 74 -4.37 10.10 -16.11
N LYS A 75 -3.74 10.99 -15.35
CA LYS A 75 -3.80 12.45 -15.59
C LYS A 75 -3.35 12.86 -16.99
N THR A 76 -2.35 12.18 -17.55
CA THR A 76 -1.75 12.56 -18.83
C THR A 76 -2.62 12.18 -20.03
N CYS A 77 -3.26 11.01 -20.03
CA CYS A 77 -4.09 10.56 -21.16
C CYS A 77 -5.59 10.62 -20.92
N GLY A 78 -6.05 10.91 -19.70
CA GLY A 78 -7.48 11.02 -19.35
C GLY A 78 -8.24 9.71 -19.22
N HIS A 79 -7.63 8.57 -19.57
CA HIS A 79 -8.27 7.25 -19.49
C HIS A 79 -8.24 6.67 -18.07
N ASP A 80 -9.17 5.75 -17.81
CA ASP A 80 -9.18 4.96 -16.60
C ASP A 80 -7.91 4.11 -16.51
N LEU A 81 -7.24 4.21 -15.36
CA LEU A 81 -5.98 3.56 -15.09
C LEU A 81 -6.22 2.07 -14.89
N LYS A 82 -5.73 1.26 -15.83
CA LYS A 82 -5.62 -0.19 -15.68
C LYS A 82 -4.15 -0.53 -15.42
N PRO A 83 -3.78 -0.92 -14.19
CA PRO A 83 -2.39 -1.24 -13.88
C PRO A 83 -1.90 -2.42 -14.69
N ARG A 84 -0.62 -2.36 -15.03
CA ARG A 84 0.08 -3.30 -15.89
C ARG A 84 1.46 -3.54 -15.31
N ILE A 85 1.93 -4.78 -15.32
CA ILE A 85 3.27 -5.14 -14.86
C ILE A 85 4.21 -5.11 -16.07
N ALA A 86 5.24 -4.28 -15.99
CA ALA A 86 6.29 -4.18 -16.99
C ALA A 86 7.67 -4.37 -16.34
N CYS A 87 8.62 -4.87 -17.12
CA CYS A 87 10.00 -5.04 -16.67
C CYS A 87 10.67 -3.67 -16.55
N GLY A 88 11.24 -3.35 -15.39
CA GLY A 88 11.92 -2.06 -15.18
C GLY A 88 13.17 -1.85 -16.05
N CYS A 89 13.76 -2.92 -16.61
CA CYS A 89 14.96 -2.82 -17.44
C CYS A 89 14.66 -2.50 -18.90
N CYS A 90 13.68 -3.17 -19.52
CA CYS A 90 13.36 -3.03 -20.94
C CYS A 90 12.01 -2.36 -21.21
N ASN A 91 11.21 -2.12 -20.16
CA ASN A 91 9.87 -1.53 -20.21
C ASN A 91 8.81 -2.38 -20.94
N GLU A 92 9.13 -3.64 -21.26
CA GLU A 92 8.19 -4.58 -21.87
C GLU A 92 7.19 -5.12 -20.86
N MET A 93 5.98 -5.41 -21.36
CA MET A 93 4.91 -6.02 -20.57
C MET A 93 5.25 -7.46 -20.20
N VAL A 94 5.13 -7.80 -18.92
CA VAL A 94 5.48 -9.14 -18.40
C VAL A 94 4.22 -9.90 -18.01
N ARG A 95 4.09 -11.12 -18.55
CA ARG A 95 3.04 -12.07 -18.17
C ARG A 95 3.53 -13.03 -17.08
N PRO A 96 2.64 -13.62 -16.27
CA PRO A 96 3.05 -14.57 -15.23
C PRO A 96 3.90 -15.76 -15.73
N ARG A 97 3.66 -16.22 -16.97
CA ARG A 97 4.42 -17.33 -17.57
C ARG A 97 5.81 -16.94 -18.08
N GLU A 98 6.09 -15.64 -18.16
CA GLU A 98 7.36 -15.08 -18.63
C GLU A 98 8.28 -14.73 -17.44
N VAL A 99 7.85 -15.02 -16.20
CA VAL A 99 8.63 -14.81 -14.99
C VAL A 99 9.14 -16.14 -14.47
N GLU A 100 10.45 -16.29 -14.38
CA GLU A 100 11.08 -17.39 -13.67
C GLU A 100 11.33 -16.98 -12.21
N VAL A 101 10.97 -17.84 -11.27
CA VAL A 101 11.28 -17.64 -9.86
C VAL A 101 12.55 -18.42 -9.53
N VAL A 102 13.67 -17.71 -9.48
CA VAL A 102 14.97 -18.27 -9.09
C VAL A 102 15.19 -18.05 -7.59
N PHE A 103 15.47 -19.13 -6.86
CA PHE A 103 15.84 -19.05 -5.44
C PHE A 103 17.35 -19.08 -5.29
N THR A 104 17.91 -18.13 -4.55
CA THR A 104 19.33 -18.14 -4.19
C THR A 104 19.59 -19.09 -3.02
N GLU A 105 20.78 -19.68 -2.98
CA GLU A 105 21.22 -20.46 -1.82
C GLU A 105 21.19 -19.61 -0.54
N ASN A 106 20.85 -20.23 0.59
CA ASN A 106 20.79 -19.59 1.91
C ASN A 106 19.88 -18.34 2.01
N ARG A 107 18.81 -18.25 1.20
CA ARG A 107 17.85 -17.14 1.31
C ARG A 107 17.19 -17.12 2.71
N PRO A 108 17.12 -15.95 3.39
CA PRO A 108 16.40 -15.86 4.65
C PRO A 108 14.89 -15.96 4.39
N THR A 109 14.19 -16.57 5.33
CA THR A 109 12.73 -16.56 5.41
C THR A 109 12.24 -15.21 5.89
N VAL A 110 10.98 -14.88 5.57
CA VAL A 110 10.34 -13.65 6.07
C VAL A 110 10.42 -13.55 7.60
N GLY A 111 10.31 -14.67 8.31
CA GLY A 111 10.40 -14.70 9.78
C GLY A 111 11.79 -14.43 10.34
N GLU A 112 12.85 -14.68 9.58
CA GLU A 112 14.23 -14.38 9.98
C GLU A 112 14.59 -12.90 9.73
N VAL A 113 14.05 -12.29 8.66
CA VAL A 113 14.31 -10.87 8.34
C VAL A 113 13.32 -9.90 8.99
N MET A 114 12.09 -10.32 9.27
CA MET A 114 11.13 -9.48 9.98
C MET A 114 11.24 -9.73 11.48
N PRO A 115 11.54 -8.70 12.29
CA PRO A 115 11.61 -8.88 13.74
C PRO A 115 10.28 -9.40 14.28
N ALA A 116 10.36 -10.30 15.27
CA ALA A 116 9.20 -10.77 15.99
C ALA A 116 8.45 -9.57 16.60
N LYS A 117 7.13 -9.67 16.71
CA LYS A 117 6.19 -8.60 17.12
C LYS A 117 6.51 -7.90 18.45
N ASP A 118 7.47 -8.39 19.24
CA ASP A 118 7.63 -8.05 20.66
C ASP A 118 8.82 -7.12 21.00
N GLU A 119 9.62 -6.65 20.03
CA GLU A 119 10.82 -5.82 20.33
C GLU A 119 10.64 -4.29 20.17
N ALA A 120 9.42 -3.79 20.04
CA ALA A 120 9.15 -2.35 20.14
C ALA A 120 7.90 -2.08 21.00
N ALA A 121 8.05 -2.36 22.30
CA ALA A 121 7.17 -1.85 23.35
C ALA A 121 7.51 -0.38 23.65
#